data_AF-A0A6C0AJ55-F1
#
_entry.id   AF-A0A6C0AJ55-F1
#
_cell.length_a   1.000
_cell.length_b   1.000
_cell.length_c   1.000
_cell.angle_alpha   90.00
_cell.angle_beta   90.00
_cell.angle_gamma   90.00
#
_symmetry.space_group_name_H-M   'P 1'
#
loop_
_entity.id
_entity.type
_entity.pdbx_description
1 polymer ?
#
loop_
_entity_poly.entity_id
_entity_poly.type
_entity_poly.pdbx_seq_one_letter_code
_entity_poly.pdbx_strand_id
1 'polypeptide(L)'
;MSEIEYFSFEDLDFLLKRDWFLTLQDIHDLLGYADDDTFWKIYSVRREYPQRVREIVAPLDYVHDKPLFKFTVRDLTDGHIEEMQKKDRAELRAMMQREWEQYMKNMPPRPPDSIDERINAQREAIEGVVEELREYKDVRKCGDRKKLAEFDKRIEQLWAQEAALQTIKQKTESEWLDRQRLKFEARL
;
A
#
# COMPACT_ATOMS: atom_id res chain seq x y z
N MET A 1 -55.57 -34.85 -25.64
CA MET A 1 -54.18 -34.37 -25.62
C MET A 1 -53.57 -34.86 -26.91
N SER A 2 -53.32 -33.97 -27.86
CA SER A 2 -52.69 -34.29 -29.14
C SER A 2 -51.24 -34.70 -28.87
N GLU A 3 -50.86 -35.90 -29.28
CA GLU A 3 -49.46 -36.33 -29.32
C GLU A 3 -48.73 -35.37 -30.29
N ILE A 4 -47.73 -34.65 -29.79
CA ILE A 4 -46.88 -33.83 -30.64
C ILE A 4 -45.96 -34.81 -31.37
N GLU A 5 -46.20 -35.03 -32.65
CA GLU A 5 -45.26 -35.77 -33.50
C GLU A 5 -43.99 -34.94 -33.69
N TYR A 6 -42.86 -35.46 -33.22
CA TYR A 6 -41.55 -34.85 -33.39
C TYR A 6 -41.00 -35.16 -34.78
N PHE A 7 -40.33 -34.20 -35.40
CA PHE A 7 -39.64 -34.42 -36.67
C PHE A 7 -38.30 -35.11 -36.47
N SER A 8 -37.89 -35.91 -37.46
CA SER A 8 -36.57 -36.52 -37.45
C SER A 8 -35.47 -35.47 -37.67
N PHE A 9 -34.25 -35.79 -37.24
CA PHE A 9 -33.08 -34.96 -37.49
C PHE A 9 -32.88 -34.66 -38.98
N GLU A 10 -33.08 -35.64 -39.86
CA GLU A 10 -32.84 -35.49 -41.29
C GLU A 10 -33.81 -34.48 -41.92
N ASP A 11 -35.08 -34.49 -41.49
CA ASP A 11 -36.10 -33.58 -41.97
C ASP A 11 -35.83 -32.15 -41.49
N LEU A 12 -35.51 -31.99 -40.20
CA LEU A 12 -35.19 -30.69 -39.63
C LEU A 12 -33.88 -30.11 -40.22
N ASP A 13 -32.83 -30.92 -40.35
CA ASP A 13 -31.56 -30.51 -40.95
C ASP A 13 -31.75 -30.04 -42.40
N PHE A 14 -32.57 -30.75 -43.18
CA PHE A 14 -32.90 -30.37 -44.55
C PHE A 14 -33.65 -29.02 -44.61
N LEU A 15 -34.68 -28.84 -43.77
CA LEU A 15 -35.46 -27.61 -43.73
C LEU A 15 -34.63 -26.41 -43.27
N LEU A 16 -33.79 -26.60 -42.24
CA LEU A 16 -32.91 -25.55 -41.70
C LEU A 16 -31.81 -25.15 -42.68
N LYS A 17 -31.26 -26.08 -43.47
CA LYS A 17 -30.28 -25.79 -44.53
C LYS A 17 -30.87 -25.00 -45.69
N ARG A 18 -32.14 -25.25 -46.02
CA ARG A 18 -32.83 -24.63 -47.16
C ARG A 18 -33.30 -23.20 -46.87
N ASP A 19 -33.46 -22.84 -45.59
CA ASP A 19 -33.79 -21.51 -45.08
C ASP A 19 -35.00 -20.85 -45.78
N TRP A 20 -36.06 -21.64 -45.94
CA TRP A 20 -37.34 -21.22 -46.52
C TRP A 20 -38.28 -20.54 -45.51
N PHE A 21 -37.70 -19.89 -44.50
CA PHE A 21 -38.44 -19.20 -43.45
C PHE A 21 -38.69 -17.74 -43.83
N LEU A 22 -39.93 -17.29 -43.68
CA LEU A 22 -40.31 -15.91 -43.93
C LEU A 22 -39.95 -15.04 -42.73
N THR A 23 -40.09 -15.58 -41.51
CA THR A 23 -39.78 -14.90 -40.25
C THR A 23 -38.86 -15.72 -39.35
N LEU A 24 -38.25 -15.06 -38.35
CA LEU A 24 -37.46 -15.75 -37.32
C LEU A 24 -38.33 -16.65 -36.43
N GLN A 25 -39.62 -16.30 -36.26
CA GLN A 25 -40.55 -17.08 -35.47
C GLN A 25 -40.79 -18.46 -36.11
N ASP A 26 -40.85 -18.54 -37.45
CA ASP A 26 -41.01 -19.80 -38.17
C ASP A 26 -39.89 -20.81 -37.83
N ILE A 27 -38.68 -20.31 -37.55
CA ILE A 27 -37.53 -21.14 -37.16
C ILE A 27 -37.71 -21.63 -35.71
N HIS A 28 -38.17 -20.76 -34.80
CA HIS A 28 -38.49 -21.16 -33.42
C HIS A 28 -39.62 -22.20 -33.39
N ASP A 29 -40.66 -22.00 -34.20
CA ASP A 29 -41.80 -22.90 -34.29
C ASP A 29 -41.36 -24.27 -34.83
N LEU A 30 -40.51 -24.30 -35.86
CA LEU A 30 -39.94 -25.54 -36.38
C LEU A 30 -39.08 -26.28 -35.34
N LEU A 31 -38.22 -25.54 -34.61
CA LEU A 31 -37.40 -26.12 -33.54
C LEU A 31 -38.24 -26.62 -32.36
N GLY A 32 -39.46 -26.10 -32.18
CA GLY A 32 -40.42 -26.59 -31.19
C GLY A 32 -40.91 -28.02 -31.45
N TYR A 33 -40.71 -28.54 -32.67
CA TYR A 33 -40.99 -29.94 -33.02
C TYR A 33 -39.73 -30.84 -32.99
N ALA A 34 -38.59 -30.33 -32.52
CA ALA A 34 -37.43 -31.15 -32.22
C ALA A 34 -37.53 -31.68 -30.78
N ASP A 35 -37.26 -32.96 -30.58
CA ASP A 35 -36.94 -33.46 -29.25
C ASP A 35 -35.51 -33.04 -28.84
N ASP A 36 -35.20 -33.12 -27.55
CA ASP A 36 -33.92 -32.63 -27.01
C ASP A 36 -32.71 -33.27 -27.72
N ASP A 37 -32.76 -34.58 -27.99
CA ASP A 37 -31.68 -35.30 -28.67
C ASP A 37 -31.48 -34.83 -30.11
N THR A 38 -32.56 -34.55 -30.84
CA THR A 38 -32.47 -34.00 -32.19
C THR A 38 -32.01 -32.55 -32.19
N PHE A 39 -32.48 -31.75 -31.22
CA PHE A 39 -32.02 -30.37 -31.06
C PHE A 39 -30.51 -30.30 -30.83
N TRP A 40 -29.95 -31.16 -29.96
CA TRP A 40 -28.50 -31.19 -29.72
C TRP A 40 -27.70 -31.64 -30.96
N LYS A 41 -28.24 -32.55 -31.78
CA LYS A 41 -27.65 -32.89 -33.07
C LYS A 41 -27.61 -31.68 -34.00
N ILE A 42 -28.73 -30.96 -34.14
CA ILE A 42 -28.81 -29.70 -34.92
C ILE A 42 -27.81 -28.67 -34.39
N TYR A 43 -27.72 -28.49 -33.07
CA TYR A 43 -26.74 -27.61 -32.44
C TYR A 43 -25.30 -28.00 -32.79
N SER A 44 -24.97 -29.30 -32.82
CA SER A 44 -23.61 -29.76 -33.11
C SER A 44 -23.14 -29.41 -34.53
N VAL A 45 -24.03 -29.48 -35.52
CA VAL A 45 -23.75 -29.16 -36.93
C VAL A 45 -24.11 -27.73 -37.31
N ARG A 46 -24.48 -26.88 -36.34
CA ARG A 46 -25.00 -25.53 -36.57
C ARG A 46 -24.22 -24.68 -37.55
N ARG A 47 -22.90 -24.87 -37.67
CA ARG A 47 -22.02 -24.15 -38.61
C ARG A 47 -22.44 -24.30 -40.08
N GLU A 48 -23.16 -25.36 -40.42
CA GLU A 48 -23.65 -25.65 -41.77
C GLU A 48 -24.90 -24.83 -42.15
N TYR A 49 -25.59 -24.24 -41.18
CA TYR A 49 -26.82 -23.47 -41.45
C TYR A 49 -26.54 -22.00 -41.81
N PRO A 50 -27.47 -21.33 -42.51
CA PRO A 50 -27.40 -19.89 -42.74
C PRO A 50 -27.31 -19.09 -41.43
N GLN A 51 -26.68 -17.92 -41.48
CA GLN A 51 -26.37 -17.11 -40.28
C GLN A 51 -27.61 -16.83 -39.43
N ARG A 52 -28.73 -16.51 -40.07
CA ARG A 52 -30.02 -16.25 -39.41
C ARG A 52 -30.51 -17.43 -38.56
N VAL A 53 -30.38 -18.65 -39.08
CA VAL A 53 -30.72 -19.88 -38.36
C VAL A 53 -29.72 -20.14 -37.23
N ARG A 54 -28.43 -19.89 -37.47
CA ARG A 54 -27.36 -20.06 -36.46
C ARG A 54 -27.53 -19.16 -35.25
N GLU A 55 -27.97 -17.93 -35.45
CA GLU A 55 -28.24 -16.97 -34.37
C GLU A 55 -29.41 -17.40 -33.49
N ILE A 56 -30.38 -18.15 -34.04
CA ILE A 56 -31.50 -18.73 -33.28
C ILE A 56 -31.08 -20.00 -32.54
N VAL A 57 -30.36 -20.90 -33.21
CA VAL A 57 -29.92 -22.18 -32.61
C VAL A 57 -28.83 -21.97 -31.54
N ALA A 58 -27.96 -20.97 -31.70
CA ALA A 58 -26.84 -20.70 -30.80
C ALA A 58 -26.59 -19.20 -30.59
N PRO A 59 -27.51 -18.48 -29.92
CA PRO A 59 -27.43 -17.02 -29.74
C PRO A 59 -26.18 -16.58 -28.95
N LEU A 60 -25.70 -17.41 -28.02
CA LEU A 60 -24.53 -17.11 -27.17
C LEU A 60 -23.17 -17.30 -27.88
N ASP A 61 -23.15 -17.96 -29.04
CA ASP A 61 -21.94 -18.16 -29.84
C ASP A 61 -21.60 -16.90 -30.66
N TYR A 62 -22.60 -16.07 -30.96
CA TYR A 62 -22.49 -14.90 -31.83
C TYR A 62 -22.72 -13.58 -31.09
N VAL A 63 -22.46 -13.54 -29.79
CA VAL A 63 -22.37 -12.27 -29.04
C VAL A 63 -21.21 -11.47 -29.61
N HIS A 64 -21.51 -10.37 -30.31
CA HIS A 64 -20.55 -9.50 -30.99
C HIS A 64 -19.46 -8.90 -30.07
N ASP A 65 -19.62 -9.03 -28.75
CA ASP A 65 -18.72 -8.49 -27.71
C ASP A 65 -17.97 -9.57 -26.92
N LYS A 66 -17.47 -10.63 -27.58
CA LYS A 66 -16.35 -11.39 -27.01
C LYS A 66 -15.04 -10.80 -27.55
N PRO A 67 -14.44 -9.78 -26.90
CA PRO A 67 -13.04 -9.51 -27.14
C PRO A 67 -12.28 -10.81 -26.87
N LEU A 68 -11.58 -11.29 -27.88
CA LEU A 68 -10.61 -12.39 -27.79
C LEU A 68 -9.43 -11.92 -26.91
N PHE A 69 -9.68 -11.64 -25.64
CA PHE A 69 -8.61 -11.50 -24.67
C PHE A 69 -8.03 -12.88 -24.45
N LYS A 70 -6.98 -13.20 -25.22
CA LYS A 70 -5.99 -14.18 -24.79
C LYS A 70 -5.28 -13.58 -23.58
N PHE A 71 -5.89 -13.69 -22.41
CA PHE A 71 -5.11 -13.60 -21.18
C PHE A 71 -4.23 -14.84 -21.15
N THR A 72 -2.98 -14.71 -21.60
CA THR A 72 -1.93 -15.59 -21.11
C THR A 72 -1.80 -15.29 -19.63
N VAL A 73 -2.51 -16.04 -18.81
CA VAL A 73 -2.21 -16.17 -17.39
C VAL A 73 -0.80 -16.74 -17.35
N ARG A 74 0.20 -15.88 -17.15
CA ARG A 74 1.52 -16.37 -16.77
C ARG A 74 1.30 -17.06 -15.44
N ASP A 75 1.61 -18.36 -15.37
CA ASP A 75 1.67 -19.05 -14.10
C ASP A 75 2.62 -18.25 -13.20
N LEU A 76 2.05 -17.70 -12.12
CA LEU A 76 2.83 -17.02 -11.10
C LEU A 76 3.76 -18.05 -10.50
N THR A 77 5.02 -18.03 -10.91
CA THR A 77 6.05 -18.83 -10.26
C THR A 77 6.27 -18.32 -8.85
N ASP A 78 6.77 -19.17 -7.96
CA ASP A 78 7.08 -18.81 -6.57
C ASP A 78 7.98 -17.56 -6.48
N GLY A 79 8.91 -17.38 -7.43
CA GLY A 79 9.74 -16.18 -7.52
C GLY A 79 8.96 -14.88 -7.79
N HIS A 80 7.89 -14.93 -8.59
CA HIS A 80 7.03 -13.75 -8.78
C HIS A 80 6.21 -13.43 -7.53
N ILE A 81 5.78 -14.46 -6.79
CA ILE A 81 5.07 -14.28 -5.52
C ILE A 81 6.00 -13.63 -4.48
N GLU A 82 7.25 -14.08 -4.40
CA GLU A 82 8.26 -13.46 -3.52
C GLU A 82 8.55 -12.01 -3.90
N GLU A 83 8.68 -11.70 -5.19
CA GLU A 83 8.87 -10.34 -5.67
C GLU A 83 7.69 -9.42 -5.33
N MET A 84 6.46 -9.91 -5.49
CA MET A 84 5.25 -9.18 -5.11
C MET A 84 5.24 -8.91 -3.60
N GLN A 85 5.45 -9.93 -2.77
CA GLN A 85 5.49 -9.76 -1.32
C GLN A 85 6.59 -8.78 -0.90
N LYS A 86 7.74 -8.79 -1.58
CA LYS A 86 8.83 -7.84 -1.32
C LYS A 86 8.42 -6.41 -1.66
N LYS A 87 7.74 -6.19 -2.79
CA LYS A 87 7.21 -4.88 -3.19
C LYS A 87 6.15 -4.40 -2.20
N ASP A 88 5.17 -5.24 -1.87
CA ASP A 88 4.10 -4.91 -0.93
C ASP A 88 4.66 -4.54 0.45
N ARG A 89 5.66 -5.28 0.95
CA ARG A 89 6.36 -4.96 2.20
C ARG A 89 7.11 -3.63 2.11
N ALA A 90 7.72 -3.31 0.97
CA ALA A 90 8.44 -2.05 0.79
C ALA A 90 7.48 -0.86 0.74
N GLU A 91 6.35 -1.01 0.05
CA GLU A 91 5.29 0.01 -0.03
C GLU A 91 4.66 0.25 1.34
N LEU A 92 4.36 -0.81 2.09
CA LEU A 92 3.84 -0.71 3.45
C LEU A 92 4.81 0.03 4.38
N ARG A 93 6.11 -0.29 4.33
CA ARG A 93 7.13 0.44 5.11
C ARG A 93 7.21 1.91 4.72
N ALA A 94 7.11 2.23 3.43
CA ALA A 94 7.14 3.60 2.94
C ALA A 94 5.90 4.39 3.43
N MET A 95 4.72 3.75 3.45
CA MET A 95 3.51 4.36 4.01
C MET A 95 3.66 4.59 5.52
N MET A 96 4.07 3.59 6.30
CA MET A 96 4.28 3.76 7.74
C MET A 96 5.30 4.86 8.06
N GLN A 97 6.37 4.97 7.28
CA GLN A 97 7.37 6.03 7.46
C GLN A 97 6.76 7.42 7.23
N ARG A 98 5.92 7.59 6.20
CA ARG A 98 5.22 8.86 5.94
C ARG A 98 4.25 9.22 7.07
N GLU A 99 3.50 8.25 7.58
CA GLU A 99 2.58 8.46 8.68
C GLU A 99 3.32 8.81 9.98
N TRP A 100 4.46 8.15 10.24
CA TRP A 100 5.35 8.49 11.34
C TRP A 100 5.86 9.92 11.26
N GLU A 101 6.32 10.37 10.08
CA GLU A 101 6.75 11.75 9.86
C GLU A 101 5.64 12.78 10.07
N GLN A 102 4.39 12.43 9.75
CA GLN A 102 3.23 13.26 10.05
C GLN A 102 2.92 13.28 11.55
N TYR A 103 2.97 12.13 12.22
CA TYR A 103 2.77 12.01 13.67
C TYR A 103 3.79 12.86 14.44
N MET A 104 5.07 12.82 14.02
CA MET A 104 6.16 13.59 14.62
C MET A 104 5.92 15.11 14.64
N LYS A 105 5.18 15.67 13.66
CA LYS A 105 4.89 17.11 13.61
C LYS A 105 3.99 17.58 14.77
N ASN A 106 3.12 16.69 15.25
CA ASN A 106 2.15 17.00 16.31
C ASN A 106 2.52 16.34 17.64
N MET A 107 3.64 15.62 17.69
CA MET A 107 4.06 14.89 18.88
C MET A 107 4.59 15.88 19.93
N PRO A 108 4.16 15.76 21.20
CA PRO A 108 4.68 16.61 22.26
C PRO A 108 6.20 16.37 22.44
N PRO A 109 6.95 17.37 22.93
CA PRO A 109 8.36 17.17 23.26
C PRO A 109 8.50 16.12 24.36
N ARG A 110 9.70 15.53 24.46
CA ARG A 110 10.05 14.62 25.57
C ARG A 110 9.77 15.32 26.90
N PRO A 111 9.11 14.66 27.86
CA PRO A 111 8.96 15.20 29.21
C PRO A 111 10.32 15.53 29.84
N PRO A 112 10.44 16.66 30.57
CA PRO A 112 11.67 17.01 31.26
C PRO A 112 12.01 15.96 32.31
N ASP A 113 13.31 15.72 32.49
CA ASP A 113 13.85 14.77 33.45
C ASP A 113 15.00 15.40 34.24
N SER A 114 15.49 14.70 35.25
CA SER A 114 16.66 15.01 36.08
C SER A 114 17.90 15.43 35.29
N ILE A 115 18.09 14.95 34.06
CA ILE A 115 19.19 15.40 33.19
C ILE A 115 19.01 16.85 32.75
N ASP A 116 17.79 17.28 32.45
CA ASP A 116 17.49 18.66 32.06
C ASP A 116 17.71 19.62 33.24
N GLU A 117 17.32 19.21 34.45
CA GLU A 117 17.59 19.96 35.68
C GLU A 117 19.09 20.13 35.91
N ARG A 118 19.87 19.06 35.72
CA ARG A 118 21.33 19.10 35.87
C ARG A 118 22.00 19.99 34.82
N ILE A 119 21.51 20.00 33.58
CA ILE A 119 22.01 20.90 32.53
C ILE A 119 21.74 22.35 32.93
N ASN A 120 20.54 22.67 33.41
CA ASN A 120 20.20 24.03 33.85
C ASN A 120 21.07 24.47 35.04
N ALA A 121 21.23 23.63 36.06
CA ALA A 121 22.10 23.91 37.19
C ALA A 121 23.57 24.16 36.75
N GLN A 122 24.03 23.44 35.74
CA GLN A 122 25.37 23.63 35.20
C GLN A 122 25.53 24.95 34.44
N ARG A 123 24.48 25.38 33.73
CA ARG A 123 24.46 26.69 33.06
C ARG A 123 24.47 27.83 34.06
N GLU A 124 23.67 27.73 35.12
CA GLU A 124 23.70 28.69 36.23
C GLU A 124 25.09 28.76 36.88
N ALA A 125 25.77 27.61 37.05
CA ALA A 125 27.14 27.58 37.56
C ALA A 125 28.15 28.25 36.60
N ILE A 126 28.00 28.07 35.29
CA ILE A 126 28.84 28.75 34.28
C ILE A 126 28.60 30.26 34.34
N GLU A 127 27.34 30.69 34.36
CA GLU A 127 26.96 32.11 34.45
C GLU A 127 27.55 32.75 35.70
N GLY A 128 27.45 32.08 36.85
CA GLY A 128 28.05 32.56 38.10
C GLY A 128 29.57 32.74 38.01
N VAL A 129 30.31 31.79 37.42
CA VAL A 129 31.77 31.92 37.24
C VAL A 129 32.12 33.02 36.23
N VAL A 130 31.31 33.22 35.19
CA VAL A 130 31.48 34.30 34.21
C VAL A 130 31.23 35.67 34.87
N GLU A 131 30.25 35.77 35.76
CA GLU A 131 29.97 36.97 36.53
C GLU A 131 31.11 37.28 37.52
N GLU A 132 31.61 36.28 38.26
CA GLU A 132 32.82 36.40 39.09
C GLU A 132 34.02 36.94 38.29
N LEU A 133 34.24 36.41 37.08
CA LEU A 133 35.31 36.86 36.20
C LEU A 133 35.09 38.31 35.71
N ARG A 134 33.84 38.70 35.44
CA ARG A 134 33.50 40.07 35.05
C ARG A 134 33.79 41.04 36.19
N GLU A 135 33.31 40.75 37.40
CA GLU A 135 33.60 41.54 38.60
C GLU A 135 35.11 41.66 38.86
N TYR A 136 35.84 40.55 38.72
CA TYR A 136 37.29 40.53 38.90
C TYR A 136 38.02 41.45 37.90
N LYS A 137 37.59 41.45 36.63
CA LYS A 137 38.13 42.33 35.59
C LYS A 137 37.79 43.80 35.82
N ASP A 138 36.57 44.08 36.28
CA ASP A 138 36.11 45.45 36.55
C ASP A 138 36.86 46.09 37.74
N VAL A 139 37.14 45.30 38.79
CA VAL A 139 37.92 45.75 39.95
C VAL A 139 39.43 45.85 39.65
N ARG A 140 39.99 44.92 38.86
CA ARG A 140 41.41 44.91 38.48
C ARG A 140 41.60 45.12 36.97
N LYS A 141 41.66 46.39 36.56
CA LYS A 141 41.87 46.82 35.15
C LYS A 141 43.12 46.22 34.47
N CYS A 142 44.13 45.80 35.24
CA CYS A 142 45.23 44.96 34.80
C CYS A 142 45.17 43.64 35.58
N GLY A 143 44.46 42.65 35.04
CA GLY A 143 44.23 41.37 35.71
C GLY A 143 45.51 40.56 35.88
N ASP A 144 45.63 39.87 37.02
CA ASP A 144 46.68 38.87 37.24
C ASP A 144 46.46 37.71 36.26
N ARG A 145 47.44 37.48 35.37
CA ARG A 145 47.35 36.48 34.29
C ARG A 145 47.15 35.07 34.84
N LYS A 146 47.64 34.77 36.05
CA LYS A 146 47.43 33.46 36.68
C LYS A 146 45.98 33.25 37.09
N LYS A 147 45.36 34.25 37.72
CA LYS A 147 43.95 34.19 38.14
C LYS A 147 42.98 34.14 36.97
N LEU A 148 43.27 34.89 35.90
CA LEU A 148 42.46 34.80 34.68
C LEU A 148 42.50 33.39 34.07
N ALA A 149 43.68 32.77 34.02
CA ALA A 149 43.81 31.38 33.56
C ALA A 149 43.10 30.36 34.47
N GLU A 150 43.01 30.62 35.78
CA GLU A 150 42.22 29.79 36.71
C GLU A 150 40.72 29.86 36.41
N PHE A 151 40.18 31.06 36.14
CA PHE A 151 38.79 31.23 35.73
C PHE A 151 38.51 30.55 34.38
N ASP A 152 39.38 30.75 33.39
CA ASP A 152 39.24 30.12 32.07
C ASP A 152 39.19 28.59 32.20
N LYS A 153 40.11 28.01 32.99
CA LYS A 153 40.15 26.56 33.24
C LYS A 153 38.89 26.05 33.95
N ARG A 154 38.33 26.82 34.89
CA ARG A 154 37.09 26.46 35.61
C ARG A 154 35.89 26.50 34.67
N ILE A 155 35.81 27.53 33.82
CA ILE A 155 34.77 27.66 32.79
C ILE A 155 34.86 26.49 31.79
N GLU A 156 36.06 26.18 31.28
CA GLU A 156 36.29 25.03 30.39
C GLU A 156 35.84 23.70 31.01
N GLN A 157 36.14 23.48 32.29
CA GLN A 157 35.70 22.27 33.01
C GLN A 157 34.17 22.18 33.10
N LEU A 158 33.49 23.29 33.40
CA LEU A 158 32.03 23.31 33.49
C LEU A 158 31.38 23.10 32.12
N TRP A 159 31.92 23.69 31.06
CA TRP A 159 31.47 23.44 29.68
C TRP A 159 31.67 21.99 29.24
N ALA A 160 32.80 21.37 29.60
CA ALA A 160 33.03 19.96 29.32
C ALA A 160 32.01 19.06 30.04
N GLN A 161 31.64 19.41 31.27
CA GLN A 161 30.59 18.71 32.03
C GLN A 161 29.19 18.92 31.42
N GLU A 162 28.86 20.14 30.98
CA GLU A 162 27.60 20.38 30.25
C GLU A 162 27.55 19.57 28.96
N ALA A 163 28.64 19.55 28.17
CA ALA A 163 28.72 18.77 26.94
C ALA A 163 28.50 17.27 27.20
N ALA A 164 29.07 16.72 28.29
CA ALA A 164 28.82 15.36 28.70
C ALA A 164 27.32 15.13 29.02
N LEU A 165 26.67 16.05 29.74
CA LEU A 165 25.23 15.95 30.02
C LEU A 165 24.38 16.06 28.74
N GLN A 166 24.76 16.90 27.77
CA GLN A 166 24.08 17.02 26.48
C GLN A 166 24.14 15.72 25.68
N THR A 167 25.28 15.01 25.68
CA THR A 167 25.37 13.69 25.02
C THR A 167 24.45 12.66 25.66
N ILE A 168 24.32 12.68 26.99
CA ILE A 168 23.38 11.81 27.71
C ILE A 168 21.93 12.18 27.35
N LYS A 169 21.60 13.48 27.30
CA LYS A 169 20.28 13.98 26.89
C LYS A 169 19.91 13.54 25.47
N GLN A 170 20.83 13.64 24.51
CA GLN A 170 20.60 13.18 23.14
C GLN A 170 20.29 11.67 23.10
N LYS A 171 21.01 10.88 23.89
CA LYS A 171 20.77 9.45 24.00
C LYS A 171 19.37 9.16 24.58
N THR A 172 18.98 9.82 25.67
CA THR A 172 17.64 9.61 26.26
C THR A 172 16.52 10.11 25.35
N GLU A 173 16.74 11.17 24.58
CA GLU A 173 15.82 11.61 23.52
C GLU A 173 15.67 10.56 22.43
N SER A 174 16.76 9.98 21.92
CA SER A 174 16.67 8.89 20.93
C SER A 174 15.91 7.68 21.46
N GLU A 175 16.20 7.25 22.70
CA GLU A 175 15.50 6.11 23.32
C GLU A 175 14.01 6.40 23.53
N TRP A 176 13.66 7.63 23.86
CA TRP A 176 12.27 8.05 23.99
C TRP A 176 11.56 8.05 22.64
N LEU A 177 12.19 8.57 21.58
CA LEU A 177 11.66 8.54 20.21
C LEU A 177 11.44 7.12 19.73
N ASP A 178 12.39 6.21 19.96
CA ASP A 178 12.26 4.80 19.58
C ASP A 178 11.07 4.13 20.30
N ARG A 179 10.87 4.44 21.59
CA ARG A 179 9.68 3.96 22.33
C ARG A 179 8.38 4.52 21.77
N GLN A 180 8.34 5.77 21.33
CA GLN A 180 7.15 6.34 20.70
C GLN A 180 6.89 5.70 19.34
N ARG A 181 7.94 5.44 18.57
CA ARG A 181 7.86 4.73 17.29
C ARG A 181 7.28 3.32 17.46
N LEU A 182 7.76 2.56 18.43
CA LEU A 182 7.21 1.22 18.73
C LEU A 182 5.74 1.28 19.14
N LYS A 183 5.33 2.30 19.92
CA LYS A 183 3.91 2.50 20.28
C LYS A 183 3.05 2.88 19.09
N PHE A 184 3.60 3.64 18.13
CA PHE A 184 2.94 4.00 16.89
C PHE A 184 2.73 2.76 16.02
N GLU A 185 3.79 2.00 15.80
CA GLU A 185 3.77 0.75 15.00
C GLU A 185 2.86 -0.32 15.62
N ALA A 186 2.73 -0.38 16.95
CA ALA A 186 1.85 -1.35 17.64
C ALA A 186 0.37 -0.94 17.68
N ARG A 187 0.02 0.30 17.31
CA ARG A 187 -1.36 0.81 17.28
C ARG A 187 -2.01 0.75 15.89
N LEU A 188 -1.22 0.51 14.86
CA LEU A 188 -1.66 0.19 13.49
C LEU A 188 -1.93 -1.31 13.36
#